data_AF-S4PB95-F1
#
_entry.id   AF-S4PB95-F1
#
_cell.length_a   1.000
_cell.length_b   1.000
_cell.length_c   1.000
_cell.angle_alpha   90.00
_cell.angle_beta   90.00
_cell.angle_gamma   90.00
#
_symmetry.space_group_name_H-M   'P 1'
#
loop_
_entity.id
_entity.type
_entity.pdbx_description
1 polymer ?
#
loop_
_entity_poly.entity_id
_entity_poly.type
_entity_poly.pdbx_seq_one_letter_code
_entity_poly.pdbx_strand_id
1 'polypeptide(L)'
;CRLSFQVTQDDALAAIELVHYAYFKKVLLKEKRRKRRASSGDEANGSEAEQPSQPRPKKTRRTEGQRQDPYEFSSDEETEPVLRAAHSSQPEPSQRTTRSTQKTIDPNRLAQFKSTLQQMFREQRVNNLPLDRITASLNEKFCHEVFSADEVDAALQRMTADNQVMMADDMVFLI
;
A
#
# COMPACT_ATOMS: atom_id res chain seq x y z
N CYS A 1 -4.08 -27.66 -7.58
CA CYS A 1 -2.83 -27.02 -7.13
C CYS A 1 -1.74 -28.08 -7.08
N ARG A 2 -0.65 -27.91 -7.84
CA ARG A 2 0.54 -28.72 -7.69
C ARG A 2 1.32 -28.19 -6.48
N LEU A 3 1.56 -29.02 -5.47
CA LEU A 3 2.33 -28.66 -4.28
C LEU A 3 3.84 -28.77 -4.55
N SER A 4 4.28 -28.26 -5.70
CA SER A 4 5.70 -28.20 -6.03
C SER A 4 6.32 -26.98 -5.33
N PHE A 5 7.49 -27.17 -4.75
CA PHE A 5 8.23 -26.09 -4.08
C PHE A 5 8.76 -25.05 -5.09
N GLN A 6 8.95 -25.45 -6.35
CA GLN A 6 9.46 -24.58 -7.41
C GLN A 6 8.31 -23.98 -8.22
N VAL A 7 8.45 -22.70 -8.56
CA VAL A 7 7.52 -21.95 -9.41
C VAL A 7 8.03 -22.02 -10.84
N THR A 8 7.17 -22.50 -11.75
CA THR A 8 7.49 -22.61 -13.18
C THR A 8 7.03 -21.37 -13.95
N GLN A 9 7.55 -21.18 -15.17
CA GLN A 9 7.13 -20.10 -16.05
C GLN A 9 5.62 -20.13 -16.31
N ASP A 10 5.03 -21.32 -16.45
CA ASP A 10 3.60 -21.51 -16.67
C ASP A 10 2.77 -21.02 -15.45
N ASP A 11 3.25 -21.25 -14.23
CA ASP A 11 2.60 -20.75 -13.01
C ASP A 11 2.58 -19.22 -12.98
N ALA A 12 3.70 -18.58 -13.39
CA ALA A 12 3.81 -17.13 -13.44
C ALA A 12 2.86 -16.53 -14.50
N LEU A 13 2.78 -17.14 -15.69
CA LEU A 13 1.89 -16.69 -16.75
C LEU A 13 0.40 -16.82 -16.34
N ALA A 14 0.03 -17.93 -15.71
CA ALA A 14 -1.33 -18.13 -15.21
C ALA A 14 -1.73 -17.10 -14.13
N ALA A 15 -0.79 -16.75 -13.24
CA ALA A 15 -1.02 -15.72 -12.22
C ALA A 15 -1.24 -14.33 -12.84
N ILE A 16 -0.42 -13.97 -13.84
CA ILE A 16 -0.56 -12.70 -14.57
C ILE A 16 -1.92 -12.62 -15.26
N GLU A 17 -2.36 -13.69 -15.91
CA GLU A 17 -3.65 -13.75 -16.59
C GLU A 17 -4.83 -13.54 -15.61
N LEU A 18 -4.78 -14.17 -14.44
CA LEU A 18 -5.82 -14.04 -13.41
C LEU A 18 -5.92 -12.60 -12.89
N VAL A 19 -4.78 -11.95 -12.65
CA VAL A 19 -4.72 -10.55 -12.23
C VAL A 19 -5.26 -9.64 -13.33
N HIS A 20 -4.81 -9.82 -14.57
CA HIS A 20 -5.29 -9.07 -15.72
C HIS A 20 -6.81 -9.23 -15.92
N TYR A 21 -7.35 -10.43 -15.71
CA TYR A 21 -8.79 -10.69 -15.73
C TYR A 21 -9.54 -9.94 -14.63
N ALA A 22 -9.03 -9.94 -13.40
CA ALA A 22 -9.69 -9.26 -12.28
C ALA A 22 -9.74 -7.75 -12.46
N TYR A 23 -8.66 -7.15 -13.00
CA TYR A 23 -8.59 -5.70 -13.22
C TYR A 23 -9.37 -5.23 -14.44
N PHE A 24 -9.23 -5.92 -15.57
CA PHE A 24 -9.65 -5.38 -16.86
C PHE A 24 -10.87 -6.06 -17.44
N LYS A 25 -11.31 -7.20 -16.89
CA LYS A 25 -12.54 -7.80 -17.37
C LYS A 25 -13.73 -7.08 -16.78
N LYS A 26 -14.43 -6.33 -17.63
CA LYS A 26 -15.71 -5.69 -17.34
C LYS A 26 -16.68 -6.72 -16.75
N VAL A 27 -16.87 -6.69 -15.44
CA VAL A 27 -17.85 -7.51 -14.74
C VAL A 27 -19.23 -6.99 -15.12
N LEU A 28 -19.92 -7.74 -15.99
CA LEU A 28 -21.37 -7.57 -16.15
C LEU A 28 -21.99 -7.97 -14.80
N LEU A 29 -22.28 -6.98 -13.96
CA LEU A 29 -23.04 -7.20 -12.75
C LEU A 29 -24.38 -7.79 -13.17
N LYS A 30 -24.58 -9.07 -12.82
CA LYS A 30 -25.84 -9.77 -13.08
C LYS A 30 -26.94 -8.96 -12.40
N GLU A 31 -27.84 -8.40 -13.19
CA GLU A 31 -28.95 -7.60 -12.67
C GLU A 31 -29.72 -8.43 -11.62
N LYS A 32 -29.72 -7.97 -10.37
CA LYS A 32 -30.59 -8.53 -9.34
C LYS A 32 -32.02 -8.21 -9.76
N ARG A 33 -32.72 -9.18 -10.38
CA ARG A 33 -34.17 -9.12 -10.55
C ARG A 33 -34.80 -8.96 -9.17
N ARG A 34 -35.16 -7.73 -8.82
CA ARG A 34 -35.95 -7.40 -7.64
C ARG A 34 -37.24 -8.20 -7.75
N LYS A 35 -37.38 -9.23 -6.93
CA LYS A 35 -38.61 -10.03 -6.83
C LYS A 35 -39.72 -9.10 -6.35
N ARG A 36 -40.43 -8.46 -7.29
CA ARG A 36 -41.69 -7.76 -7.01
C ARG A 36 -42.62 -8.83 -6.43
N ARG A 37 -42.98 -8.65 -5.16
CA ARG A 37 -44.16 -9.32 -4.58
C ARG A 37 -45.33 -8.82 -5.43
N ALA A 38 -45.83 -9.66 -6.32
CA ALA A 38 -47.11 -9.43 -6.97
C ALA A 38 -48.16 -9.60 -5.88
N SER A 39 -48.74 -8.48 -5.45
CA SER A 39 -50.00 -8.47 -4.73
C SER A 39 -51.07 -9.02 -5.66
N SER A 40 -51.55 -10.22 -5.38
CA SER A 40 -52.85 -10.66 -5.88
C SER A 40 -53.90 -9.89 -5.08
N GLY A 41 -54.69 -9.09 -5.77
CA GLY A 41 -55.74 -8.28 -5.18
C GLY A 41 -56.86 -9.13 -4.60
N ASP A 42 -57.52 -8.55 -3.59
CA ASP A 42 -58.89 -8.86 -3.25
C ASP A 42 -59.59 -7.53 -2.89
N GLU A 43 -60.80 -7.39 -3.42
CA GLU A 43 -61.64 -6.20 -3.49
C GLU A 43 -62.46 -6.01 -2.20
N ALA A 44 -62.68 -4.77 -1.74
CA ALA A 44 -63.97 -4.30 -1.17
C ALA A 44 -63.90 -2.88 -0.58
N ASN A 45 -64.40 -1.91 -1.34
CA ASN A 45 -65.39 -0.88 -1.01
C ASN A 45 -65.49 -0.27 0.42
N GLY A 46 -65.51 1.07 0.53
CA GLY A 46 -66.14 1.77 1.67
C GLY A 46 -65.56 3.13 2.07
N SER A 47 -66.30 4.19 1.73
CA SER A 47 -66.22 5.63 2.01
C SER A 47 -65.64 6.17 3.33
N GLU A 48 -64.98 7.33 3.19
CA GLU A 48 -64.91 8.54 4.05
C GLU A 48 -64.93 8.45 5.59
N ALA A 49 -63.89 8.99 6.24
CA ALA A 49 -63.93 10.06 7.26
C ALA A 49 -62.74 10.00 8.24
N GLU A 50 -62.20 11.18 8.55
CA GLU A 50 -61.08 11.44 9.46
C GLU A 50 -61.28 10.90 10.89
N GLN A 51 -60.21 10.37 11.50
CA GLN A 51 -59.80 10.66 12.89
C GLN A 51 -58.41 10.05 13.23
N PRO A 52 -57.50 10.78 13.91
CA PRO A 52 -56.21 10.25 14.32
C PRO A 52 -56.35 9.56 15.68
N SER A 53 -56.26 8.23 15.71
CA SER A 53 -56.30 7.46 16.96
C SER A 53 -54.92 6.87 17.31
N GLN A 54 -54.52 7.16 18.54
CA GLN A 54 -53.25 6.86 19.20
C GLN A 54 -52.86 5.37 19.19
N PRO A 55 -51.55 5.04 19.25
CA PRO A 55 -51.06 3.66 19.20
C PRO A 55 -51.37 2.91 20.52
N ARG A 56 -51.98 1.72 20.41
CA ARG A 56 -52.15 0.80 21.55
C ARG A 56 -50.85 0.02 21.81
N PRO A 57 -50.41 -0.14 23.06
CA PRO A 57 -49.21 -0.88 23.41
C PRO A 57 -49.47 -2.40 23.36
N LYS A 58 -48.69 -3.14 22.56
CA LYS A 58 -48.64 -4.61 22.67
C LYS A 58 -47.54 -5.01 23.64
N LYS A 59 -47.99 -5.72 24.68
CA LYS A 59 -47.23 -6.29 25.79
C LYS A 59 -46.11 -7.23 25.30
N THR A 60 -44.92 -6.94 25.81
CA THR A 60 -43.74 -7.76 26.10
C THR A 60 -43.85 -9.28 25.89
N ARG A 61 -43.01 -9.83 25.02
CA ARG A 61 -42.39 -11.16 25.23
C ARG A 61 -40.89 -10.94 25.41
N ARG A 62 -40.43 -10.98 26.65
CA ARG A 62 -39.01 -11.07 27.00
C ARG A 62 -38.46 -12.35 26.35
N THR A 63 -37.41 -12.20 25.55
CA THR A 63 -36.45 -13.26 25.33
C THR A 63 -35.10 -12.58 25.46
N GLU A 64 -34.48 -12.81 26.60
CA GLU A 64 -33.10 -12.47 26.89
C GLU A 64 -32.18 -13.15 25.86
N GLY A 65 -31.09 -12.48 25.48
CA GLY A 65 -30.03 -13.09 24.69
C GLY A 65 -29.47 -12.16 23.63
N GLN A 66 -28.56 -11.28 24.06
CA GLN A 66 -27.46 -10.66 23.31
C GLN A 66 -27.72 -10.23 21.85
N ARG A 67 -27.79 -8.91 21.66
CA ARG A 67 -27.22 -8.29 20.46
C ARG A 67 -25.71 -8.56 20.48
N GLN A 68 -25.30 -9.65 19.87
CA GLN A 68 -23.90 -9.97 19.69
C GLN A 68 -23.34 -9.02 18.63
N ASP A 69 -22.56 -8.03 19.06
CA ASP A 69 -21.77 -7.22 18.16
C ASP A 69 -20.72 -8.15 17.50
N PRO A 70 -20.61 -8.21 16.16
CA PRO A 70 -19.60 -9.00 15.47
C PRO A 70 -18.14 -8.67 15.87
N TYR A 71 -17.92 -7.57 16.60
CA TYR A 71 -16.64 -7.13 17.12
C TYR A 71 -16.50 -7.24 18.65
N GLU A 72 -17.44 -7.90 19.35
CA GLU A 72 -17.31 -8.17 20.79
C GLU A 72 -16.39 -9.38 21.02
N PHE A 73 -15.10 -9.12 21.25
CA PHE A 73 -14.18 -10.13 21.76
C PHE A 73 -14.53 -10.43 23.24
N SER A 74 -14.84 -11.69 23.54
CA SER A 74 -15.00 -12.18 24.91
C SER A 74 -13.69 -11.96 25.67
N SER A 75 -13.70 -11.08 26.67
CA SER A 75 -12.53 -10.73 27.50
C SER A 75 -12.28 -11.77 28.61
N ASP A 76 -12.56 -13.04 28.34
CA ASP A 76 -12.40 -14.15 29.28
C ASP A 76 -11.82 -15.36 28.54
N GLU A 77 -10.54 -15.27 28.22
CA GLU A 77 -9.71 -16.45 28.04
C GLU A 77 -8.44 -16.21 28.86
N GLU A 78 -8.45 -16.85 30.03
CA GLU A 78 -7.32 -16.97 30.94
C GLU A 78 -6.04 -17.37 30.21
N THR A 79 -4.98 -16.75 30.71
CA THR A 79 -3.58 -16.93 30.37
C THR A 79 -3.10 -18.38 30.40
N GLU A 80 -2.90 -18.98 29.23
CA GLU A 80 -1.94 -20.08 29.05
C GLU A 80 -0.54 -19.50 28.80
N PRO A 81 0.48 -19.80 29.64
CA PRO A 81 1.83 -19.31 29.42
C PRO A 81 2.50 -20.13 28.31
N VAL A 82 2.34 -19.71 27.05
CA VAL A 82 3.13 -20.28 25.95
C VAL A 82 4.59 -19.87 26.16
N LEU A 83 5.36 -20.88 26.54
CA LEU A 83 6.79 -20.86 26.79
C LEU A 83 7.55 -20.08 25.72
N ARG A 84 8.40 -19.15 26.17
CA ARG A 84 9.38 -18.45 25.35
C ARG A 84 10.25 -19.46 24.59
N ALA A 85 10.06 -19.58 23.29
CA ALA A 85 11.14 -19.92 22.37
C ALA A 85 11.71 -18.61 21.83
N ALA A 86 12.80 -18.16 22.45
CA ALA A 86 13.62 -17.08 21.94
C ALA A 86 14.22 -17.49 20.59
N HIS A 87 13.57 -17.08 19.50
CA HIS A 87 14.24 -16.85 18.23
C HIS A 87 13.94 -15.42 17.80
N SER A 88 14.68 -14.51 18.43
CA SER A 88 15.05 -13.23 17.83
C SER A 88 15.84 -13.51 16.57
N SER A 89 15.14 -13.64 15.46
CA SER A 89 15.68 -13.42 14.14
C SER A 89 14.56 -12.78 13.34
N GLN A 90 14.41 -11.47 13.51
CA GLN A 90 13.91 -10.64 12.44
C GLN A 90 14.63 -11.07 11.15
N PRO A 91 13.93 -11.39 10.06
CA PRO A 91 14.51 -11.10 8.77
C PRO A 91 14.59 -9.58 8.73
N GLU A 92 15.79 -9.05 8.99
CA GLU A 92 16.13 -7.70 8.57
C GLU A 92 15.63 -7.51 7.13
N PRO A 93 15.09 -6.34 6.76
CA PRO A 93 14.85 -6.05 5.36
C PRO A 93 16.17 -6.35 4.66
N SER A 94 16.14 -7.30 3.73
CA SER A 94 17.27 -7.63 2.89
C SER A 94 17.60 -6.36 2.12
N GLN A 95 18.44 -5.52 2.71
CA GLN A 95 19.22 -4.53 2.01
C GLN A 95 20.03 -5.37 1.04
N ARG A 96 19.50 -5.43 -0.19
CA ARG A 96 20.21 -5.84 -1.38
C ARG A 96 21.39 -4.89 -1.46
N THR A 97 22.44 -5.19 -0.70
CA THR A 97 23.74 -4.59 -0.81
C THR A 97 24.28 -5.10 -2.14
N THR A 98 23.88 -4.41 -3.21
CA THR A 98 24.63 -4.41 -4.45
C THR A 98 26.03 -4.00 -4.03
N ARG A 99 26.91 -5.00 -3.96
CA ARG A 99 28.33 -4.85 -3.68
C ARG A 99 28.94 -4.23 -4.94
N SER A 100 28.55 -3.00 -5.22
CA SER A 100 29.14 -2.14 -6.25
C SER A 100 30.54 -1.81 -5.77
N THR A 101 31.50 -2.12 -6.64
CA THR A 101 32.90 -1.76 -6.51
C THR A 101 33.02 -0.29 -6.11
N GLN A 102 33.50 -0.05 -4.88
CA GLN A 102 33.67 1.28 -4.30
C GLN A 102 34.66 2.08 -5.15
N LYS A 103 34.15 2.85 -6.12
CA LYS A 103 34.89 3.97 -6.67
C LYS A 103 34.83 5.08 -5.62
N THR A 104 36.00 5.50 -5.16
CA THR A 104 36.12 6.54 -4.15
C THR A 104 35.92 7.90 -4.82
N ILE A 105 34.87 8.62 -4.43
CA ILE A 105 34.67 10.01 -4.85
C ILE A 105 35.52 10.96 -3.98
N ASP A 106 36.07 12.00 -4.60
CA ASP A 106 36.76 13.06 -3.87
C ASP A 106 35.80 13.82 -2.92
N PRO A 107 36.23 14.13 -1.68
CA PRO A 107 35.35 14.76 -0.69
C PRO A 107 34.90 16.17 -1.10
N ASN A 108 35.72 16.89 -1.88
CA ASN A 108 35.35 18.22 -2.40
C ASN A 108 34.23 18.10 -3.45
N ARG A 109 34.34 17.14 -4.37
CA ARG A 109 33.30 16.87 -5.38
C ARG A 109 32.00 16.37 -4.72
N LEU A 110 32.10 15.56 -3.66
CA LEU A 110 30.96 15.14 -2.86
C LEU A 110 30.23 16.33 -2.20
N ALA A 111 30.96 17.32 -1.68
CA ALA A 111 30.36 18.50 -1.08
C ALA A 111 29.60 19.35 -2.11
N GLN A 112 30.15 19.49 -3.33
CA GLN A 112 29.50 20.17 -4.45
C GLN A 112 28.24 19.44 -4.92
N PHE A 113 28.29 18.10 -4.98
CA PHE A 113 27.13 17.27 -5.26
C PHE A 113 26.03 17.46 -4.20
N LYS A 114 26.39 17.40 -2.91
CA LYS A 114 25.46 17.59 -1.79
C LYS A 114 24.76 18.95 -1.83
N SER A 115 25.50 20.04 -2.02
CA SER A 115 24.92 21.39 -2.08
C SER A 115 23.99 21.56 -3.27
N THR A 116 24.38 21.04 -4.43
CA THR A 116 23.58 21.09 -5.65
C THR A 116 22.29 20.29 -5.50
N LEU A 117 22.38 19.06 -4.98
CA LEU A 117 21.23 18.20 -4.75
C LEU A 117 20.22 18.84 -3.78
N GLN A 118 20.71 19.39 -2.66
CA GLN A 118 19.86 20.09 -1.70
C GLN A 118 19.21 21.34 -2.31
N GLN A 119 19.94 22.09 -3.15
CA GLN A 119 19.39 23.24 -3.85
C GLN A 119 18.26 22.83 -4.79
N MET A 120 18.40 21.75 -5.55
CA MET A 120 17.35 21.25 -6.45
C MET A 120 16.09 20.85 -5.69
N PHE A 121 16.22 20.13 -4.58
CA PHE A 121 15.07 19.74 -3.76
C PHE A 121 14.34 20.98 -3.20
N ARG A 122 15.09 22.02 -2.80
CA ARG A 122 14.51 23.30 -2.33
C ARG A 122 13.81 24.07 -3.44
N GLU A 123 14.40 24.14 -4.63
CA GLU A 123 13.85 24.86 -5.79
C GLU A 123 12.57 24.20 -6.30
N GLN A 124 12.59 22.88 -6.46
CA GLN A 124 11.47 22.12 -6.98
C GLN A 124 10.41 21.81 -5.91
N ARG A 125 10.73 22.00 -4.61
CA ARG A 125 9.88 21.70 -3.45
C ARG A 125 9.30 20.29 -3.48
N VAL A 126 10.14 19.33 -3.87
CA VAL A 126 9.81 17.90 -3.90
C VAL A 126 10.67 17.14 -2.91
N ASN A 127 10.23 15.97 -2.49
CA ASN A 127 10.98 15.09 -1.58
C ASN A 127 11.63 13.90 -2.30
N ASN A 128 11.34 13.72 -3.59
CA ASN A 128 11.95 12.69 -4.43
C ASN A 128 12.31 13.27 -5.81
N LEU A 129 13.37 12.72 -6.42
CA LEU A 129 13.79 13.10 -7.76
C LEU A 129 14.41 11.90 -8.50
N PRO A 130 14.08 11.70 -9.79
CA PRO A 130 14.74 10.67 -10.60
C PRO A 130 16.22 11.00 -10.83
N LEU A 131 17.07 9.97 -10.86
CA LEU A 131 18.52 10.08 -11.03
C LEU A 131 18.91 10.81 -12.31
N ASP A 132 18.19 10.59 -13.41
CA ASP A 132 18.41 11.25 -14.70
C ASP A 132 18.32 12.79 -14.61
N ARG A 133 17.42 13.30 -13.78
CA ARG A 133 17.29 14.76 -13.59
C ARG A 133 18.43 15.33 -12.77
N ILE A 134 18.88 14.58 -11.77
CA ILE A 134 20.02 14.96 -10.93
C ILE A 134 21.27 15.04 -11.81
N THR A 135 21.56 14.00 -12.59
CA THR A 135 22.72 13.96 -13.49
C THR A 135 22.67 15.07 -14.55
N ALA A 136 21.52 15.31 -15.18
CA ALA A 136 21.36 16.39 -16.15
C ALA A 136 21.67 17.78 -15.54
N SER A 137 21.12 18.06 -14.36
CA SER A 137 21.34 19.35 -13.68
C SER A 137 22.77 19.54 -13.16
N LEU A 138 23.45 18.46 -12.78
CA LEU A 138 24.85 18.50 -12.39
C LEU A 138 25.71 18.84 -13.60
N ASN A 139 25.45 18.20 -14.74
CA ASN A 139 26.18 18.48 -15.97
C ASN A 139 25.93 19.90 -16.49
N GLU A 140 24.74 20.46 -16.26
CA GLU A 140 24.43 21.86 -16.57
C GLU A 140 25.19 22.86 -15.67
N LYS A 141 25.23 22.60 -14.34
CA LYS A 141 25.92 23.47 -13.38
C LYS A 141 27.45 23.34 -13.44
N PHE A 142 27.96 22.15 -13.74
CA PHE A 142 29.39 21.85 -13.80
C PHE A 142 29.81 21.57 -15.25
N CYS A 143 29.61 22.56 -16.12
CA CYS A 143 29.97 22.48 -17.54
C CYS A 143 31.48 22.28 -17.80
N HIS A 144 32.33 22.62 -16.82
CA HIS A 144 33.79 22.46 -16.91
C HIS A 144 34.29 21.10 -16.41
N GLU A 145 33.52 20.38 -15.60
CA GLU A 145 33.95 19.09 -15.03
C GLU A 145 32.72 18.19 -14.78
N VAL A 146 32.30 17.51 -15.84
CA VAL A 146 31.14 16.60 -15.83
C VAL A 146 31.33 15.48 -14.81
N PHE A 147 30.25 15.13 -14.11
CA PHE A 147 30.23 14.01 -13.19
C PHE A 147 30.05 12.71 -13.97
N SER A 148 30.93 11.73 -13.75
CA SER A 148 30.73 10.39 -14.31
C SER A 148 29.57 9.69 -13.60
N ALA A 149 28.85 8.81 -14.31
CA ALA A 149 27.80 7.97 -13.71
C ALA A 149 28.32 7.19 -12.48
N ASP A 150 29.58 6.74 -12.55
CA ASP A 150 30.26 6.08 -11.45
C ASP A 150 30.46 6.97 -10.23
N GLU A 151 30.79 8.25 -10.44
CA GLU A 151 30.99 9.20 -9.34
C GLU A 151 29.67 9.55 -8.69
N VAL A 152 28.60 9.67 -9.50
CA VAL A 152 27.25 9.95 -9.00
C VAL A 152 26.74 8.78 -8.15
N ASP A 153 26.93 7.54 -8.61
CA ASP A 153 26.55 6.34 -7.84
C ASP A 153 27.37 6.24 -6.54
N ALA A 154 28.68 6.49 -6.61
CA ALA A 154 29.53 6.53 -5.42
C ALA A 154 29.14 7.63 -4.42
N ALA A 155 28.79 8.83 -4.92
CA ALA A 155 28.30 9.93 -4.10
C ALA A 155 26.99 9.54 -3.41
N LEU A 156 26.05 8.97 -4.16
CA LEU A 156 24.75 8.57 -3.66
C LEU A 156 24.87 7.48 -2.60
N GLN A 157 25.69 6.46 -2.84
CA GLN A 157 25.99 5.41 -1.85
C GLN A 157 26.58 5.99 -0.57
N ARG A 158 27.49 6.97 -0.68
CA ARG A 158 28.05 7.63 0.50
C ARG A 158 26.98 8.42 1.26
N MET A 159 26.12 9.13 0.56
CA MET A 159 25.03 9.88 1.19
C MET A 159 23.97 8.97 1.81
N THR A 160 23.72 7.79 1.25
CA THR A 160 22.87 6.76 1.84
C THR A 160 23.50 6.17 3.09
N ALA A 161 24.81 5.90 3.08
CA ALA A 161 25.53 5.46 4.28
C ALA A 161 25.52 6.54 5.39
N ASP A 162 25.57 7.82 5.03
CA ASP A 162 25.45 8.95 5.94
C ASP A 162 23.98 9.22 6.39
N ASN A 163 23.02 8.38 5.99
CA ASN A 163 21.57 8.53 6.23
C ASN A 163 20.97 9.87 5.76
N GLN A 164 21.54 10.46 4.72
CA GLN A 164 21.06 11.76 4.18
C GLN A 164 20.01 11.58 3.08
N VAL A 165 20.05 10.45 2.37
CA VAL A 165 19.16 10.13 1.24
C VAL A 165 18.96 8.62 1.13
N MET A 166 17.80 8.22 0.63
CA MET A 166 17.49 6.84 0.27
C MET A 166 17.39 6.71 -1.26
N MET A 167 17.84 5.60 -1.83
CA MET A 167 17.71 5.31 -3.26
C MET A 167 16.82 4.07 -3.45
N ALA A 168 15.82 4.17 -4.33
CA ALA A 168 14.95 3.06 -4.72
C ALA A 168 14.49 3.25 -6.17
N ASP A 169 14.55 2.20 -6.99
CA ASP A 169 14.06 2.19 -8.38
C ASP A 169 14.47 3.43 -9.19
N ASP A 170 15.77 3.78 -9.16
CA ASP A 170 16.37 4.95 -9.81
C ASP A 170 15.82 6.32 -9.35
N MET A 171 15.10 6.34 -8.23
CA MET A 171 14.63 7.54 -7.54
C MET A 171 15.41 7.78 -6.26
N VAL A 172 15.76 9.05 -6.04
CA VAL A 172 16.44 9.52 -4.83
C VAL A 172 15.44 10.25 -3.94
N PHE A 173 15.37 9.85 -2.68
CA PHE A 173 14.50 10.42 -1.65
C PHE A 173 15.36 11.12 -0.59
N LEU A 174 14.96 12.33 -0.21
CA LEU A 174 15.56 13.01 0.94
C LEU A 174 14.93 12.49 2.24
N ILE A 175 15.77 12.26 3.26
CA ILE A 175 15.36 11.80 4.60
C ILE A 175 15.33 13.00 5.57
#